data_AF-A0A6C8LSL1-F1
#
_entry.id   AF-A0A6C8LSL1-F1
#
_cell.length_a   1.000
_cell.length_b   1.000
_cell.length_c   1.000
_cell.angle_alpha   90.00
_cell.angle_beta   90.00
_cell.angle_gamma   90.00
#
_symmetry.space_group_name_H-M   'P 1'
#
loop_
_entity.id
_entity.type
_entity.pdbx_description
1 polymer ?
#
loop_
_entity_poly.entity_id
_entity_poly.type
_entity_poly.pdbx_seq_one_letter_code
_entity_poly.pdbx_strand_id
1 'polypeptide(L)'
;MEALAIPVKLYIHYNANTFAQEKVIVSTCDMSRTFPDQYVLLETRDISIDVNQPEPFDIIALQVDQLRGQKEKIATLAKHQIAQVDDKIQQLLCIDHSPVQESDIPF
;
A
#
# COMPACT_ATOMS: atom_id res chain seq x y z
N MET A 1 4.26 14.21 30.14
CA MET A 1 5.14 14.27 28.96
C MET A 1 5.06 15.68 28.42
N GLU A 2 6.19 16.37 28.29
CA GLU A 2 6.24 17.67 27.62
C GLU A 2 6.21 17.43 26.10
N ALA A 3 5.32 18.12 25.39
CA ALA A 3 5.25 18.05 23.94
C ALA A 3 6.47 18.76 23.34
N LEU A 4 7.16 18.09 22.41
CA LEU A 4 8.24 18.69 21.64
C LEU A 4 7.64 19.51 20.50
N ALA A 5 7.84 20.82 20.55
CA ALA A 5 7.45 21.73 19.49
C ALA A 5 8.45 21.65 18.32
N ILE A 6 8.05 21.03 17.20
CA ILE A 6 8.88 20.89 16.01
C ILE A 6 8.49 21.97 15.00
N PRO A 7 9.38 22.93 14.66
CA PRO A 7 9.11 23.88 13.60
C PRO A 7 9.18 23.18 12.25
N VAL A 8 8.14 23.31 11.44
CA VAL A 8 8.06 22.75 10.09
C VAL A 8 7.62 23.80 9.09
N LYS A 9 8.20 23.72 7.90
CA LYS A 9 7.76 24.49 6.74
C LYS A 9 6.87 23.63 5.87
N LEU A 10 5.63 24.05 5.74
CA LEU A 10 4.65 23.43 4.86
C LEU A 10 4.58 24.22 3.55
N TYR A 11 4.47 23.49 2.46
CA TYR A 11 4.29 23.99 1.12
C TYR A 11 2.88 23.62 0.68
N ILE A 12 2.11 24.62 0.29
CA ILE A 12 0.73 24.44 -0.13
C ILE A 12 0.69 24.54 -1.64
N HIS A 13 0.28 23.46 -2.29
CA HIS A 13 0.23 23.38 -3.74
C HIS A 13 -1.18 23.23 -4.24
N TYR A 14 -1.43 23.77 -5.43
CA TYR A 14 -2.55 23.38 -6.25
C TYR A 14 -2.14 22.23 -7.18
N ASN A 15 -2.90 21.13 -7.15
CA ASN A 15 -2.76 20.01 -8.07
C ASN A 15 -3.52 20.30 -9.37
N ALA A 16 -2.77 20.57 -10.43
CA ALA A 16 -3.29 20.90 -11.75
C ALA A 16 -3.83 19.69 -12.52
N ASN A 17 -3.63 18.46 -12.02
CA ASN A 17 -4.19 17.26 -12.65
C ASN A 17 -5.72 17.31 -12.64
N THR A 18 -6.33 17.30 -13.83
CA THR A 18 -7.79 17.37 -14.04
C THR A 18 -8.55 16.34 -13.21
N PHE A 19 -8.00 15.12 -13.08
CA PHE A 19 -8.67 13.99 -12.42
C PHE A 19 -8.40 13.89 -10.91
N ALA A 20 -7.58 14.78 -10.34
CA ALA A 20 -7.35 14.80 -8.90
C ALA A 20 -8.62 15.23 -8.16
N GLN A 21 -9.04 14.42 -7.18
CA GLN A 21 -10.19 14.71 -6.31
C GLN A 21 -9.87 15.88 -5.37
N GLU A 22 -8.70 15.87 -4.74
CA GLU A 22 -8.20 16.96 -3.91
C GLU A 22 -7.28 17.87 -4.72
N LYS A 23 -7.69 19.13 -4.86
CA LYS A 23 -6.96 20.13 -5.64
C LYS A 23 -5.94 20.88 -4.83
N VAL A 24 -6.09 20.97 -3.51
CA VAL A 24 -5.12 21.62 -2.64
C VAL A 24 -4.44 20.55 -1.82
N ILE A 25 -3.12 20.50 -1.89
CA ILE A 25 -2.31 19.56 -1.11
C ILE A 25 -1.31 20.33 -0.25
N VAL A 26 -0.92 19.71 0.86
CA VAL A 26 0.09 20.24 1.75
C VAL A 26 1.23 19.23 1.85
N SER A 27 2.45 19.69 1.63
CA SER A 27 3.66 18.86 1.68
C SER A 27 4.76 19.52 2.49
N THR A 28 5.75 18.73 2.90
CA THR A 28 6.95 19.22 3.60
C THR A 28 8.07 19.65 2.65
N CYS A 29 7.83 19.60 1.33
CA CYS A 29 8.77 20.01 0.29
C CYS A 29 8.03 20.65 -0.89
N ASP A 30 8.73 21.45 -1.69
CA ASP A 30 8.14 22.10 -2.86
C ASP A 30 8.00 21.13 -4.04
N MET A 31 6.80 20.57 -4.22
CA MET A 31 6.45 19.64 -5.30
C MET A 31 6.51 20.25 -6.70
N SER A 32 6.31 21.57 -6.82
CA SER A 32 6.35 22.26 -8.13
C SER A 32 7.76 22.26 -8.74
N ARG A 33 8.80 22.10 -7.93
CA ARG A 33 10.19 21.97 -8.42
C ARG A 33 10.46 20.63 -9.08
N THR A 34 9.87 19.56 -8.56
CA THR A 34 10.08 18.20 -9.09
C THR A 34 9.07 17.87 -10.18
N PHE A 35 7.84 18.39 -10.08
CA PHE A 35 6.74 18.10 -11.00
C PHE A 35 6.00 19.39 -11.39
N PRO A 36 6.66 20.29 -12.14
CA PRO A 36 6.12 21.62 -12.49
C PRO A 36 4.82 21.56 -13.31
N ASP A 37 4.62 20.51 -14.11
CA ASP A 37 3.42 20.33 -14.92
C ASP A 37 2.20 19.83 -14.11
N GLN A 38 2.41 19.41 -12.87
CA GLN A 38 1.36 18.84 -12.02
C GLN A 38 1.04 19.70 -10.81
N TYR A 39 2.01 20.47 -10.31
CA TYR A 39 1.83 21.25 -9.09
C TYR A 39 2.24 22.70 -9.27
N VAL A 40 1.43 23.59 -8.71
CA VAL A 40 1.71 25.02 -8.60
C VAL A 40 1.83 25.37 -7.13
N LEU A 41 2.98 25.91 -6.70
CA LEU A 41 3.16 26.40 -5.34
C LEU A 41 2.31 27.66 -5.14
N LEU A 42 1.37 27.61 -4.21
CA LEU A 42 0.51 28.74 -3.87
C LEU A 42 1.16 29.59 -2.78
N GLU A 43 1.58 28.94 -1.69
CA GLU A 43 2.24 29.59 -0.58
C GLU A 43 3.06 28.60 0.25
N THR A 44 3.89 29.16 1.13
CA THR A 44 4.58 28.41 2.18
C THR A 44 4.13 28.92 3.53
N ARG A 45 4.00 28.02 4.50
CA ARG A 45 3.61 28.36 5.87
C ARG A 45 4.54 27.69 6.86
N ASP A 46 5.12 28.48 7.75
CA ASP A 46 5.86 27.96 8.89
C ASP A 46 4.87 27.73 10.05
N ILE A 47 4.85 26.51 10.57
CA ILE A 47 4.03 26.13 11.73
C ILE A 47 4.89 25.38 12.75
N SER A 48 4.39 25.31 13.99
CA SER A 48 4.95 24.42 15.00
C SER A 48 3.99 23.25 15.20
N ILE A 49 4.53 22.02 15.12
CA ILE A 49 3.78 20.81 15.42
C ILE A 49 4.23 20.31 16.78
N ASP A 50 3.29 20.18 17.70
CA ASP A 50 3.53 19.60 19.00
C ASP A 50 3.48 18.07 18.92
N VAL A 51 4.62 17.44 19.17
CA VAL A 51 4.75 15.98 19.19
C VAL A 51 4.95 15.53 20.62
N ASN A 52 3.98 14.80 21.16
CA ASN A 52 4.17 14.08 22.41
C ASN A 52 5.24 13.02 22.19
N GLN A 53 6.34 13.10 22.93
CA GLN A 53 7.38 12.09 22.82
C GLN A 53 6.83 10.77 23.40
N PRO A 54 6.68 9.72 22.59
CA PRO A 54 6.20 8.43 23.08
C PRO A 54 7.28 7.80 23.96
N GLU A 55 6.87 7.07 24.99
CA GLU A 55 7.80 6.28 25.78
C GLU A 55 8.36 5.14 24.91
N PRO A 56 9.59 4.66 25.14
CA PRO A 56 10.17 3.56 24.37
C PRO A 56 9.27 2.33 24.29
N PHE A 57 8.51 2.06 25.36
CA PHE A 57 7.54 0.97 25.38
C PHE A 57 6.39 1.15 24.37
N ASP A 58 5.86 2.37 24.24
CA ASP A 58 4.78 2.69 23.30
C ASP A 58 5.27 2.53 21.85
N ILE A 59 6.51 2.93 21.57
CA ILE A 59 7.14 2.74 20.27
C ILE A 59 7.22 1.24 19.93
N ILE A 60 7.68 0.43 20.89
CA ILE A 60 7.81 -1.03 20.70
C ILE A 60 6.43 -1.66 20.48
N ALA A 61 5.41 -1.26 21.25
CA ALA A 61 4.06 -1.77 21.08
C ALA A 61 3.53 -1.50 19.66
N LEU A 62 3.68 -0.26 19.16
CA LEU A 62 3.29 0.11 17.80
C LEU A 62 4.04 -0.69 16.74
N GLN A 63 5.35 -0.91 16.92
CA GLN A 63 6.15 -1.73 16.00
C GLN A 63 5.71 -3.20 16.00
N VAL A 64 5.40 -3.76 17.17
CA VAL A 64 4.90 -5.13 17.28
C VAL A 64 3.55 -5.28 16.57
N ASP A 65 2.64 -4.33 16.75
CA ASP A 65 1.34 -4.36 16.09
C ASP A 65 1.47 -4.23 14.57
N GLN A 66 2.38 -3.38 14.08
CA GLN A 66 2.71 -3.31 12.65
C GLN A 66 3.24 -4.65 12.13
N LEU A 67 4.16 -5.30 12.86
CA LEU A 67 4.72 -6.61 12.48
C LEU A 67 3.65 -7.71 12.48
N ARG A 68 2.71 -7.68 13.42
CA ARG A 68 1.57 -8.61 13.46
C ARG A 68 0.67 -8.42 12.24
N GLY A 69 0.33 -7.19 11.90
CA GLY A 69 -0.44 -6.88 10.68
C GLY A 69 0.28 -7.33 9.40
N GLN A 70 1.60 -7.12 9.33
CA GLN A 70 2.41 -7.61 8.22
C GLN A 70 2.40 -9.14 8.12
N LYS A 71 2.56 -9.84 9.25
CA LYS A 71 2.49 -11.31 9.31
C LYS A 71 1.14 -11.83 8.81
N GLU A 72 0.02 -11.23 9.24
CA GLU A 72 -1.32 -11.63 8.81
C GLU A 72 -1.55 -11.41 7.31
N LYS A 73 -1.09 -10.27 6.79
CA LYS A 73 -1.14 -9.98 5.35
C LYS A 73 -0.36 -11.01 4.53
N ILE A 74 0.85 -11.37 4.98
CA ILE A 74 1.68 -12.39 4.33
C ILE A 74 0.99 -13.75 4.39
N ALA A 75 0.46 -14.15 5.55
CA ALA A 75 -0.23 -15.43 5.71
C ALA A 75 -1.44 -15.55 4.79
N THR A 76 -2.23 -14.47 4.67
CA THR A 76 -3.40 -14.43 3.78
C THR A 76 -3.00 -14.56 2.31
N LEU A 77 -1.98 -13.82 1.89
CA LEU A 77 -1.45 -13.89 0.53
C LEU A 77 -0.89 -15.28 0.21
N ALA A 78 -0.12 -15.85 1.13
CA ALA A 78 0.46 -17.19 0.99
C ALA A 78 -0.64 -18.25 0.87
N LYS A 79 -1.66 -18.20 1.73
CA LYS A 79 -2.80 -19.13 1.68
C LYS A 79 -3.50 -19.08 0.33
N HIS A 80 -3.71 -17.87 -0.20
CA HIS A 80 -4.31 -17.70 -1.53
C HIS A 80 -3.44 -18.28 -2.64
N GLN A 81 -2.12 -18.01 -2.61
CA GLN A 81 -1.19 -18.56 -3.59
C GLN A 81 -1.09 -20.08 -3.54
N ILE A 82 -1.09 -20.67 -2.34
CA ILE A 82 -1.12 -22.13 -2.15
C ILE A 82 -2.38 -22.72 -2.77
N ALA A 83 -3.56 -22.16 -2.46
CA ALA A 83 -4.82 -22.64 -3.04
C ALA A 83 -4.81 -22.62 -4.57
N GLN A 84 -4.28 -21.55 -5.19
CA GLN A 84 -4.16 -21.47 -6.64
C GLN A 84 -3.24 -22.55 -7.25
N VAL A 85 -2.18 -22.93 -6.53
CA VAL A 85 -1.28 -24.01 -6.96
C VAL A 85 -1.95 -25.36 -6.78
N ASP A 86 -2.62 -25.59 -5.65
CA ASP A 86 -3.37 -26.81 -5.38
C ASP A 86 -4.47 -27.03 -6.42
N ASP A 87 -5.21 -25.98 -6.80
CA ASP A 87 -6.22 -26.05 -7.86
C ASP A 87 -5.62 -26.50 -9.20
N LYS A 88 -4.44 -25.97 -9.57
CA LYS A 88 -3.73 -26.40 -10.78
C LYS A 88 -3.25 -27.85 -10.70
N ILE A 89 -2.76 -28.28 -9.54
CA ILE A 89 -2.36 -29.66 -9.30
C ILE A 89 -3.57 -30.59 -9.48
N GLN A 90 -4.71 -30.26 -8.85
CA GLN A 90 -5.94 -31.04 -8.98
C GLN A 90 -6.43 -31.08 -10.43
N GLN A 91 -6.40 -29.96 -11.16
CA GLN A 91 -6.76 -29.94 -12.58
C GLN A 91 -5.91 -30.92 -13.40
N LEU A 92 -4.60 -31.00 -13.16
CA LEU A 92 -3.71 -31.92 -13.88
C LEU A 92 -3.98 -33.39 -13.50
N LEU A 93 -4.26 -33.66 -12.23
CA LEU A 93 -4.55 -35.03 -11.75
C LEU A 93 -5.94 -35.53 -12.16
N CYS A 94 -6.92 -34.63 -12.31
CA CYS A 94 -8.28 -34.96 -12.75
C CYS A 94 -8.41 -35.18 -14.26
N ILE A 95 -7.33 -35.00 -15.04
CA ILE A 95 -7.26 -35.52 -16.41
C ILE A 95 -6.98 -37.01 -16.29
N ASP A 96 -8.00 -37.77 -15.92
CA ASP A 96 -7.98 -39.22 -16.04
C ASP A 96 -7.66 -39.56 -17.50
N HIS A 97 -6.58 -40.32 -17.69
CA HIS A 97 -6.31 -41.04 -18.92
C HIS A 97 -7.41 -42.09 -19.14
N SER A 98 -8.61 -41.66 -19.52
CA SER A 98 -9.61 -42.57 -20.07
C SER A 98 -9.04 -43.05 -21.41
N PRO A 99 -8.67 -44.33 -21.57
CA PRO A 99 -8.30 -44.82 -22.88
C PRO A 99 -9.54 -44.66 -23.76
N VAL A 100 -9.44 -43.82 -24.80
CA VAL A 100 -10.45 -43.75 -25.85
C VAL A 100 -10.56 -45.18 -26.40
N GLN A 101 -11.69 -45.84 -26.15
CA GLN A 101 -11.97 -47.12 -26.79
C GLN A 101 -12.25 -46.81 -28.27
N GLU A 102 -11.62 -47.55 -29.18
CA GLU A 102 -11.78 -47.39 -30.64
C GLU A 102 -13.26 -47.45 -31.11
N SER A 103 -14.19 -47.88 -30.25
CA SER A 103 -15.63 -47.86 -30.47
C SER A 103 -16.29 -46.48 -30.51
N ASP A 104 -15.61 -45.43 -30.03
CA ASP A 104 -16.18 -44.07 -29.93
C ASP A 104 -15.85 -43.16 -31.14
N ILE A 105 -15.23 -43.70 -32.19
CA ILE A 105 -14.95 -42.97 -33.44
C ILE A 105 -16.08 -43.25 -34.45
N PRO A 106 -16.95 -42.28 -34.78
CA PRO A 106 -17.98 -42.49 -35.79
C PRO A 106 -17.32 -42.59 -37.18
N PHE A 107 -17.68 -43.63 -37.94
CA PHE A 107 -17.29 -43.83 -39.34
C PHE A 107 -17.83 -42.73 -40.28
#